data_AF-A0A6A5AP10-F1
#
_entry.id   AF-A0A6A5AP10-F1
#
_cell.length_a   1.000
_cell.length_b   1.000
_cell.length_c   1.000
_cell.angle_alpha   90.00
_cell.angle_beta   90.00
_cell.angle_gamma   90.00
#
_symmetry.space_group_name_H-M   'P 1'
#
loop_
_entity.id
_entity.type
_entity.pdbx_description
1 polymer ?
#
loop_
_entity_poly.entity_id
_entity_poly.type
_entity_poly.pdbx_seq_one_letter_code
_entity_poly.pdbx_strand_id
1 'polypeptide(L)'
;MAAPHTAGAVALILGAKPGSTYETVYKLITDTADTASLKPSGANCGGVSDATYPNNDFGYGRINVFKATSSGPAPSSPAPTTTKPAC
;
A
#
# COMPACT_ATOMS: atom_id res chain seq x y z
N MET A 1 -10.21 8.82 -12.15
CA MET A 1 -10.53 7.46 -11.62
C MET A 1 -9.35 6.91 -10.80
N ALA A 2 -9.04 7.50 -9.62
CA ALA A 2 -7.94 7.05 -8.75
C ALA A 2 -8.43 6.21 -7.55
N ALA A 3 -9.56 6.60 -6.95
CA ALA A 3 -10.18 5.86 -5.85
C ALA A 3 -10.47 4.38 -6.16
N PRO A 4 -11.08 3.99 -7.31
CA PRO A 4 -11.34 2.58 -7.59
C PRO A 4 -10.05 1.76 -7.80
N HIS A 5 -8.98 2.37 -8.35
CA HIS A 5 -7.67 1.72 -8.43
C HIS A 5 -7.08 1.48 -7.04
N THR A 6 -7.26 2.45 -6.14
CA THR A 6 -6.80 2.33 -4.75
C THR A 6 -7.56 1.21 -4.02
N ALA A 7 -8.87 1.10 -4.23
CA ALA A 7 -9.67 0.01 -3.68
C ALA A 7 -9.20 -1.36 -4.18
N GLY A 8 -8.93 -1.49 -5.49
CA GLY A 8 -8.37 -2.72 -6.07
C GLY A 8 -6.98 -3.05 -5.54
N ALA A 9 -6.11 -2.06 -5.36
CA ALA A 9 -4.79 -2.23 -4.76
C ALA A 9 -4.89 -2.77 -3.33
N VAL A 10 -5.77 -2.20 -2.50
CA VAL A 10 -6.02 -2.67 -1.13
C VAL A 10 -6.54 -4.10 -1.14
N ALA A 11 -7.45 -4.45 -2.05
CA ALA A 11 -7.95 -5.82 -2.17
C ALA A 11 -6.83 -6.83 -2.49
N LEU A 12 -5.89 -6.49 -3.38
CA LEU A 12 -4.73 -7.33 -3.68
C LEU A 12 -3.77 -7.47 -2.50
N ILE A 13 -3.54 -6.38 -1.75
CA ILE A 13 -2.71 -6.40 -0.54
C ILE A 13 -3.34 -7.31 0.54
N LEU A 14 -4.65 -7.21 0.75
CA LEU A 14 -5.37 -8.07 1.70
C LEU A 14 -5.40 -9.54 1.25
N GLY A 15 -5.49 -9.79 -0.07
CA GLY A 15 -5.38 -11.13 -0.63
C GLY A 15 -4.00 -11.76 -0.39
N ALA A 16 -2.93 -10.97 -0.49
CA ALA A 16 -1.56 -11.44 -0.21
C ALA A 16 -1.25 -11.54 1.30
N LYS A 17 -1.89 -10.70 2.13
CA LYS A 17 -1.66 -10.64 3.58
C LYS A 17 -2.99 -10.62 4.35
N PRO A 18 -3.65 -11.79 4.48
CA PRO A 18 -4.89 -11.89 5.23
C PRO A 18 -4.72 -11.41 6.67
N GLY A 19 -5.71 -10.68 7.20
CA GLY A 19 -5.69 -10.16 8.57
C GLY A 19 -4.87 -8.87 8.79
N SER A 20 -4.32 -8.27 7.73
CA SER A 20 -3.66 -6.96 7.84
C SER A 20 -4.63 -5.89 8.32
N THR A 21 -4.19 -5.07 9.27
CA THR A 21 -4.98 -3.93 9.77
C THR A 21 -4.94 -2.77 8.78
N TYR A 22 -5.86 -1.82 8.94
CA TYR A 22 -5.82 -0.57 8.19
C TYR A 22 -4.46 0.12 8.26
N GLU A 23 -3.85 0.22 9.45
CA GLU A 23 -2.56 0.88 9.63
C GLU A 23 -1.44 0.16 8.87
N THR A 24 -1.44 -1.18 8.89
CA THR A 24 -0.48 -1.99 8.14
C THR A 24 -0.62 -1.74 6.64
N VAL A 25 -1.84 -1.77 6.12
CA VAL A 25 -2.10 -1.54 4.69
C VAL A 25 -1.72 -0.10 4.30
N TYR A 26 -2.05 0.87 5.14
CA TYR A 26 -1.69 2.27 4.92
C TYR A 26 -0.17 2.44 4.82
N LYS A 27 0.59 1.94 5.79
CA LYS A 27 2.07 2.00 5.77
C LYS A 27 2.66 1.32 4.55
N LEU A 28 2.16 0.13 4.19
CA LEU A 28 2.64 -0.58 3.00
C LEU A 28 2.45 0.24 1.72
N ILE A 29 1.31 0.91 1.56
CA ILE A 29 1.03 1.71 0.37
C ILE A 29 1.86 3.00 0.35
N THR A 30 2.04 3.65 1.50
CA THR A 30 2.80 4.92 1.59
C THR A 30 4.31 4.71 1.47
N ASP A 31 4.86 3.66 2.09
CA ASP A 31 6.31 3.41 2.11
C ASP A 31 6.82 2.83 0.79
N THR A 32 5.93 2.23 -0.01
CA THR A 32 6.30 1.62 -1.29
C THR A 32 5.89 2.44 -2.51
N ALA A 33 5.36 3.65 -2.29
CA ALA A 33 4.97 4.54 -3.36
C ALA A 33 6.17 4.93 -4.24
N ASP A 34 5.97 4.93 -5.56
CA ASP A 34 7.00 5.36 -6.51
C ASP A 34 6.86 6.87 -6.75
N THR A 35 7.98 7.58 -6.60
CA THR A 35 8.06 9.04 -6.82
C THR A 35 8.85 9.42 -8.07
N ALA A 36 9.75 8.56 -8.53
CA ALA A 36 10.71 8.87 -9.61
C ALA A 36 10.07 9.20 -10.97
N SER A 37 8.88 8.65 -11.27
CA SER A 37 8.18 8.88 -12.54
C SER A 37 7.15 10.01 -12.49
N LEU A 38 7.03 10.71 -11.36
CA LEU A 38 6.03 11.76 -11.18
C LEU A 38 6.58 13.07 -11.71
N LYS A 39 5.79 13.73 -12.56
CA LYS A 39 6.16 15.03 -13.13
C LYS A 39 5.48 16.13 -12.30
N PRO A 40 6.24 17.01 -11.62
CA PRO A 40 5.68 18.12 -10.89
C PRO A 40 4.86 19.01 -11.83
N SER A 41 3.67 19.43 -11.39
CA SER A 41 2.80 20.34 -12.14
C SER A 41 3.32 21.77 -12.14
N GLY A 42 4.18 22.12 -11.18
CA GLY A 42 4.67 23.48 -10.92
C GLY A 42 3.70 24.34 -10.10
N ALA A 43 2.58 23.76 -9.64
CA ALA A 43 1.59 24.44 -8.81
C ALA A 43 1.87 24.19 -7.33
N ASN A 44 2.45 25.18 -6.63
CA ASN A 44 2.79 25.07 -5.21
C ASN A 44 1.55 25.12 -4.30
N CYS A 45 0.77 24.05 -4.27
CA CYS A 45 -0.47 23.92 -3.51
C CYS A 45 -0.27 24.24 -2.01
N GLY A 46 -0.40 25.50 -1.60
CA GLY A 46 -0.17 25.97 -0.23
C GLY A 46 1.31 26.23 0.15
N GLY A 47 2.20 26.47 -0.84
CA GLY A 47 3.60 26.81 -0.58
C GLY A 47 4.54 25.62 -0.31
N VAL A 48 4.05 24.40 -0.47
CA VAL A 48 4.85 23.16 -0.39
C VAL A 48 5.42 22.85 -1.78
N SER A 49 6.67 22.37 -1.85
CA SER A 49 7.31 21.97 -3.10
C SER A 49 6.68 20.69 -3.68
N ASP A 50 6.26 20.73 -4.94
CA ASP A 50 5.67 19.58 -5.64
C ASP A 50 6.69 18.51 -6.06
N ALA A 51 7.99 18.77 -5.83
CA ALA A 51 9.07 17.83 -6.12
C ALA A 51 9.56 17.07 -4.87
N THR A 52 9.13 17.48 -3.68
CA THR A 52 9.45 16.80 -2.40
C THR A 52 8.23 15.98 -1.99
N TYR A 53 8.44 14.75 -1.50
CA TYR A 53 7.35 13.86 -1.09
C TYR A 53 7.45 13.56 0.41
N PRO A 54 6.31 13.49 1.13
CA PRO A 54 4.95 13.66 0.65
C PRO A 54 4.58 15.13 0.33
N ASN A 55 3.71 15.34 -0.68
CA ASN A 55 3.19 16.67 -1.06
C ASN A 55 1.68 16.67 -1.29
N ASN A 56 1.13 17.87 -1.56
CA ASN A 56 -0.31 18.07 -1.75
C ASN A 56 -0.83 17.66 -3.14
N ASP A 57 0.08 17.44 -4.10
CA ASP A 57 -0.27 17.07 -5.48
C ASP A 57 -0.41 15.53 -5.63
N PHE A 58 0.52 14.78 -5.04
CA PHE A 58 0.62 13.32 -5.18
C PHE A 58 0.62 12.55 -3.85
N GLY A 59 0.55 13.22 -2.69
CA GLY A 59 0.74 12.56 -1.40
C GLY A 59 2.12 11.92 -1.32
N TYR A 60 2.17 10.64 -0.96
CA TYR A 60 3.42 9.85 -0.91
C TYR A 60 3.93 9.42 -2.29
N GLY A 61 3.11 9.54 -3.34
CA GLY A 61 3.47 9.19 -4.71
C GLY A 61 2.52 8.17 -5.35
N ARG A 62 2.97 7.51 -6.42
CA ARG A 62 2.16 6.52 -7.14
C ARG A 62 2.18 5.18 -6.43
N ILE A 63 1.01 4.62 -6.15
CA ILE A 63 0.87 3.29 -5.54
C ILE A 63 1.62 2.22 -6.37
N ASN A 64 2.48 1.45 -5.70
CA ASN A 64 3.13 0.26 -6.27
C ASN A 64 2.64 -1.00 -5.55
N VAL A 65 1.62 -1.65 -6.13
CA VAL A 65 0.97 -2.82 -5.51
C VAL A 65 1.93 -3.99 -5.35
N PHE A 66 2.85 -4.21 -6.31
CA PHE A 66 3.81 -5.30 -6.25
C PHE A 66 4.82 -5.14 -5.11
N LYS A 67 5.36 -3.92 -4.91
CA LYS A 67 6.20 -3.62 -3.76
C LYS A 67 5.41 -3.71 -2.46
N ALA A 68 4.18 -3.22 -2.41
CA ALA A 68 3.33 -3.26 -1.22
C ALA A 68 2.95 -4.70 -0.79
N THR A 69 2.72 -5.62 -1.73
CA THR A 69 2.45 -7.03 -1.42
C THR A 69 3.71 -7.78 -1.01
N SER A 70 4.87 -7.44 -1.58
CA SER A 70 6.15 -8.12 -1.34
C SER A 70 6.95 -7.59 -0.14
N SER A 71 6.58 -6.42 0.41
CA SER A 71 7.27 -5.79 1.56
C SER A 71 6.59 -6.11 2.90
N GLY A 72 7.28 -6.01 4.03
CA GLY A 72 6.67 -6.20 5.36
C GLY A 72 6.52 -7.67 5.79
N PRO A 73 6.13 -7.92 7.05
CA PRO A 73 6.09 -9.25 7.62
C PRO A 73 5.03 -10.12 6.91
N ALA A 74 5.40 -11.35 6.59
CA ALA A 74 4.47 -12.35 6.09
C ALA A 74 3.30 -12.49 7.09
N PRO A 75 2.07 -12.75 6.61
CA PRO A 75 0.98 -13.09 7.52
C PRO A 75 1.45 -14.27 8.37
N SER A 76 1.39 -14.13 9.69
CA SER A 76 1.52 -15.24 10.62
C SER A 76 0.31 -16.13 10.38
N SER A 77 0.42 -17.00 9.38
CA SER A 77 -0.55 -18.03 9.09
C SER A 77 -0.74 -18.82 10.39
N PRO A 78 -1.96 -18.90 10.96
CA PRO A 78 -2.19 -19.88 12.00
C PRO A 78 -1.86 -21.23 11.39
N ALA A 79 -0.87 -21.94 11.95
CA ALA A 79 -0.51 -23.26 11.50
C ALA A 79 -1.80 -24.09 11.38
N PRO A 80 -2.05 -24.78 10.25
CA PRO A 80 -3.22 -25.62 10.13
C PRO A 80 -3.19 -26.62 11.28
N THR A 81 -4.13 -26.47 12.22
CA THR A 81 -4.25 -27.42 13.33
C THR A 81 -4.81 -28.69 12.71
N THR A 82 -3.92 -29.67 12.46
CA THR A 82 -4.31 -31.00 12.02
C THR A 82 -4.92 -31.73 13.21
N THR A 83 -6.11 -31.33 13.65
CA THR A 83 -6.93 -32.21 14.48
C THR A 83 -7.53 -33.25 13.55
N LYS A 84 -6.79 -34.34 13.35
CA LYS A 84 -7.31 -35.59 12.79
C LYS A 84 -8.61 -35.91 13.53
N PRO A 85 -9.76 -36.09 12.84
CA PRO A 85 -10.97 -36.56 13.50
C PRO A 85 -10.64 -37.87 14.20
N ALA A 86 -10.86 -37.91 15.52
CA ALA A 86 -10.88 -39.19 16.22
C ALA A 86 -12.03 -40.00 15.62
N CYS A 87 -11.74 -41.26 15.29
CA CYS A 87 -12.66 -42.22 14.70
C CYS A 87 -14.02 -42.26 15.40
#